data_AF-A0A1H9J300-F1
#
_entry.id   AF-A0A1H9J300-F1
#
_cell.length_a   1.000
_cell.length_b   1.000
_cell.length_c   1.000
_cell.angle_alpha   90.00
_cell.angle_beta   90.00
_cell.angle_gamma   90.00
#
_symmetry.space_group_name_H-M   'P 1'
#
loop_
_entity.id
_entity.type
_entity.pdbx_description
1 polymer ?
#
loop_
_entity_poly.entity_id
_entity_poly.type
_entity_poly.pdbx_seq_one_letter_code
_entity_poly.pdbx_strand_id
1 'polypeptide(L)'
;MRARRLTLSTFIAAITLGLLTLATPAVAAGPAPAAGQPEAYILIDEGLVIFDPALAVVSLRYACYGDPTTMDVTATVGGVQASGSVSIPCQGVLELGTQVQLRVPEKAPQFPPGTYDVAVHASIPGQATLDRVVNVEGPAPSSAVFLDSFVSPTEVAKGRKITITGNVRTGGFEAPTALKLALEFRPDGGAWGKLKTVRSDADGRVETKVRARTSGNFRLRFAGSATLDPATSYPNYVLVRPKPKKYKSCTALNKVYKHGVGRSGATEVGLGVKSWTRITPTYDKNSKLDLDKDGVACEKV
;
A
#
# COMPACT_ATOMS: atom_id res chain seq x y z
N MET A 1 -51.27 -14.25 45.87
CA MET A 1 -50.40 -15.20 45.14
C MET A 1 -48.96 -14.96 45.59
N ARG A 2 -48.26 -16.03 45.98
CA ARG A 2 -46.96 -16.01 46.68
C ARG A 2 -45.81 -15.59 45.76
N ALA A 3 -44.95 -14.69 46.24
CA ALA A 3 -43.66 -14.38 45.66
C ALA A 3 -42.71 -15.59 45.77
N ARG A 4 -42.20 -16.09 44.64
CA ARG A 4 -41.09 -17.06 44.61
C ARG A 4 -39.79 -16.30 44.39
N ARG A 5 -38.93 -16.30 45.42
CA ARG A 5 -37.51 -15.91 45.30
C ARG A 5 -36.80 -17.01 44.50
N LEU A 6 -36.15 -16.66 43.39
CA LEU A 6 -35.15 -17.51 42.76
C LEU A 6 -33.82 -17.28 43.49
N THR A 7 -33.33 -18.31 44.18
CA THR A 7 -31.95 -18.40 44.66
C THR A 7 -31.06 -18.86 43.52
N LEU A 8 -30.16 -17.98 43.08
CA LEU A 8 -29.12 -18.29 42.09
C LEU A 8 -27.95 -18.97 42.84
N SER A 9 -27.89 -20.31 42.81
CA SER A 9 -26.74 -21.05 43.32
C SER A 9 -25.58 -20.93 42.32
N THR A 10 -24.55 -20.20 42.72
CA THR A 10 -23.23 -20.19 42.10
C THR A 10 -22.56 -21.57 42.26
N PHE A 11 -22.47 -22.32 41.17
CA PHE A 11 -21.54 -23.46 41.06
C PHE A 11 -20.17 -22.92 40.64
N ILE A 12 -19.21 -22.89 41.56
CA ILE A 12 -17.79 -22.71 41.25
C ILE A 12 -17.26 -24.09 40.86
N ALA A 13 -17.12 -24.33 39.55
CA ALA A 13 -16.35 -25.48 39.07
C ALA A 13 -14.87 -25.14 39.16
N ALA A 14 -14.18 -25.70 40.16
CA ALA A 14 -12.73 -25.66 40.24
C ALA A 14 -12.16 -26.55 39.11
N ILE A 15 -11.79 -25.93 37.98
CA ILE A 15 -11.00 -26.58 36.93
C ILE A 15 -9.55 -26.60 37.45
N THR A 16 -9.16 -27.71 38.07
CA THR A 16 -7.75 -28.04 38.30
C THR A 16 -7.10 -28.29 36.94
N LEU A 17 -6.43 -27.26 36.41
CA LEU A 17 -5.55 -27.39 35.26
C LEU A 17 -4.34 -28.23 35.70
N GLY A 18 -4.38 -29.54 35.43
CA GLY A 18 -3.24 -30.41 35.63
C GLY A 18 -2.08 -29.91 34.77
N LEU A 19 -1.02 -29.42 35.42
CA LEU A 19 0.25 -29.12 34.76
C LEU A 19 0.81 -30.45 34.24
N LEU A 20 0.56 -30.77 32.97
CA LEU A 20 1.25 -31.84 32.28
C LEU A 20 2.66 -31.33 31.97
N THR A 21 3.61 -31.60 32.88
CA THR A 21 5.03 -31.36 32.62
C THR A 21 5.48 -32.31 31.52
N LEU A 22 5.44 -31.87 30.27
CA LEU A 22 6.16 -32.54 29.19
C LEU A 22 7.64 -32.48 29.56
N ALA A 23 8.22 -33.63 29.92
CA ALA A 23 9.65 -33.76 30.07
C ALA A 23 10.28 -33.43 28.72
N THR A 24 10.92 -32.27 28.61
CA THR A 24 11.76 -31.95 27.46
C THR A 24 12.85 -33.02 27.38
N PRO A 25 13.02 -33.73 26.26
CA PRO A 25 14.08 -34.71 26.14
C PRO A 25 15.40 -34.01 26.46
N ALA A 26 16.22 -34.62 27.32
CA ALA A 26 17.55 -34.13 27.60
C ALA A 26 18.31 -34.06 26.27
N VAL A 27 18.65 -32.84 25.84
CA VAL A 27 19.53 -32.64 24.68
C VAL A 27 20.86 -33.29 25.04
N ALA A 28 21.27 -34.29 24.25
CA ALA A 28 22.56 -34.94 24.46
C ALA A 28 23.66 -33.88 24.40
N ALA A 29 24.62 -33.94 25.34
CA ALA A 29 25.78 -33.06 25.31
C ALA A 29 26.51 -33.24 23.98
N GLY A 30 26.85 -32.12 23.34
CA GLY A 30 27.60 -32.12 22.10
C GLY A 30 29.03 -32.62 22.30
N PRO A 31 29.76 -32.93 21.22
CA PRO A 31 31.16 -33.32 21.32
C PRO A 31 31.98 -32.23 22.02
N ALA A 32 32.75 -32.64 23.03
CA ALA A 32 33.62 -31.75 23.78
C ALA A 32 34.89 -31.40 22.95
N PRO A 33 35.46 -30.19 23.13
CA PRO A 33 36.73 -29.83 22.52
C PRO A 33 37.86 -30.78 22.92
N ALA A 34 38.84 -30.97 22.03
CA ALA A 34 40.07 -31.67 22.37
C ALA A 34 40.84 -30.91 23.47
N ALA A 35 41.64 -31.63 24.27
CA ALA A 35 42.43 -31.03 25.34
C ALA A 35 43.31 -29.88 24.81
N GLY A 36 43.15 -28.69 25.38
CA GLY A 36 43.88 -27.47 25.00
C GLY A 36 43.21 -26.62 23.90
N GLN A 37 42.06 -27.03 23.37
CA GLN A 37 41.22 -26.18 22.49
C GLN A 37 40.24 -25.34 23.33
N PRO A 38 39.84 -24.14 22.85
CA PRO A 38 38.86 -23.31 23.54
C PRO A 38 37.47 -23.96 23.57
N GLU A 39 36.64 -23.63 24.56
CA GLU A 39 35.25 -24.08 24.59
C GLU A 39 34.46 -23.55 23.39
N ALA A 40 33.34 -24.21 23.07
CA ALA A 40 32.41 -23.70 22.08
C ALA A 40 31.78 -22.38 22.56
N TYR A 41 31.56 -21.43 21.65
CA TYR A 41 30.99 -20.14 21.99
C TYR A 41 30.19 -19.54 20.84
N ILE A 42 29.36 -18.56 21.18
CA ILE A 42 28.64 -17.70 20.25
C ILE A 42 28.85 -16.25 20.71
N LEU A 43 29.11 -15.35 19.78
CA LEU A 43 29.28 -13.91 20.02
C LEU A 43 28.45 -13.12 19.01
N ILE A 44 27.97 -11.95 19.43
CA ILE A 44 27.40 -10.96 18.52
C ILE A 44 28.54 -10.17 17.89
N ASP A 45 28.52 -10.03 16.56
CA ASP A 45 29.54 -9.32 15.79
C ASP A 45 29.14 -7.86 15.55
N GLU A 46 28.20 -7.62 14.62
CA GLU A 46 27.74 -6.28 14.21
C GLU A 46 26.40 -5.88 14.84
N GLY A 47 25.85 -6.71 15.74
CA GLY A 47 24.56 -6.44 16.38
C GLY A 47 23.36 -7.05 15.65
N LEU A 48 22.17 -6.66 16.09
CA LEU A 48 20.89 -7.00 15.48
C LEU A 48 20.31 -5.76 14.79
N VAL A 49 19.92 -5.90 13.53
CA VAL A 49 19.32 -4.84 12.71
C VAL A 49 17.93 -5.27 12.28
N ILE A 50 16.96 -4.36 12.39
CA ILE A 50 15.62 -4.59 11.85
C ILE A 50 15.57 -4.00 10.44
N PHE A 51 15.45 -4.89 9.44
CA PHE A 51 15.49 -4.54 8.03
C PHE A 51 14.12 -4.09 7.51
N ASP A 52 13.05 -4.76 7.97
CA ASP A 52 11.66 -4.41 7.68
C ASP A 52 10.76 -4.80 8.88
N PRO A 53 9.46 -4.42 8.89
CA PRO A 53 8.58 -4.69 10.02
C PRO A 53 8.37 -6.18 10.38
N ALA A 54 8.78 -7.12 9.53
CA ALA A 54 8.67 -8.57 9.76
C ALA A 54 10.01 -9.33 9.70
N LEU A 55 11.13 -8.62 9.49
CA LEU A 55 12.46 -9.22 9.30
C LEU A 55 13.53 -8.45 10.07
N ALA A 56 14.20 -9.18 10.97
CA ALA A 56 15.45 -8.75 11.58
C ALA A 56 16.61 -9.64 11.11
N VAL A 57 17.82 -9.13 11.18
CA VAL A 57 19.04 -9.88 10.89
C VAL A 57 20.02 -9.66 12.03
N VAL A 58 20.63 -10.74 12.50
CA VAL A 58 21.72 -10.68 13.49
C VAL A 58 22.99 -11.28 12.91
N SER A 59 24.09 -10.56 13.08
CA SER A 59 25.43 -11.02 12.70
C SER A 59 26.10 -11.67 13.91
N LEU A 60 26.45 -12.95 13.79
CA LEU A 60 27.04 -13.77 14.85
C LEU A 60 28.42 -14.31 14.42
N ARG A 61 29.28 -14.52 15.41
CA ARG A 61 30.50 -15.34 15.32
C ARG A 61 30.37 -16.54 16.23
N TYR A 62 30.99 -17.65 15.88
CA TYR A 62 30.92 -18.84 16.70
C TYR A 62 32.13 -19.75 16.53
N ALA A 63 32.29 -20.67 17.48
CA ALA A 63 33.11 -21.86 17.36
C ALA A 63 32.32 -23.05 17.93
N CYS A 64 32.31 -24.16 17.20
CA CYS A 64 31.70 -25.43 17.61
C CYS A 64 32.48 -26.62 17.03
N TYR A 65 32.22 -27.82 17.54
CA TYR A 65 32.97 -29.04 17.22
C TYR A 65 32.06 -30.15 16.65
N GLY A 66 32.60 -30.99 15.76
CA GLY A 66 31.91 -32.18 15.24
C GLY A 66 31.20 -31.95 13.91
N ASP A 67 30.14 -32.71 13.67
CA ASP A 67 29.39 -32.64 12.42
C ASP A 67 28.67 -31.28 12.26
N PRO A 68 28.44 -30.82 11.02
CA PRO A 68 27.62 -29.65 10.77
C PRO A 68 26.27 -29.75 11.48
N THR A 69 25.87 -28.65 12.11
CA THR A 69 24.67 -28.58 12.94
C THR A 69 23.86 -27.33 12.62
N THR A 70 22.75 -27.14 13.33
CA THR A 70 21.92 -25.95 13.22
C THR A 70 22.16 -25.04 14.41
N MET A 71 22.31 -23.74 14.14
CA MET A 71 22.21 -22.70 15.16
C MET A 71 20.82 -22.11 15.11
N ASP A 72 20.11 -22.17 16.23
CA ASP A 72 18.80 -21.55 16.40
C ASP A 72 18.94 -20.20 17.11
N VAL A 73 18.22 -19.20 16.63
CA VAL A 73 18.25 -17.85 17.19
C VAL A 73 16.84 -17.32 17.36
N THR A 74 16.59 -16.72 18.52
CA THR A 74 15.33 -16.02 18.83
C THR A 74 15.62 -14.64 19.37
N ALA A 75 14.74 -13.69 19.06
CA ALA A 75 14.78 -12.34 19.59
C ALA A 75 13.37 -11.85 19.92
N THR A 76 13.23 -11.04 20.97
CA THR A 76 11.95 -10.39 21.32
C THR A 76 12.12 -8.88 21.27
N VAL A 77 11.48 -8.22 20.30
CA VAL A 77 11.54 -6.77 20.09
C VAL A 77 10.17 -6.18 20.42
N GLY A 78 10.09 -5.33 21.45
CA GLY A 78 8.83 -4.67 21.82
C GLY A 78 7.67 -5.64 22.08
N GLY A 79 7.97 -6.85 22.57
CA GLY A 79 6.98 -7.92 22.80
C GLY A 79 6.67 -8.80 21.59
N VAL A 80 7.27 -8.55 20.42
CA VAL A 80 7.14 -9.38 19.21
C VAL A 80 8.31 -10.35 19.12
N GLN A 81 8.01 -11.64 19.10
CA GLN A 81 9.01 -12.70 18.96
C GLN A 81 9.31 -12.95 17.47
N ALA A 82 10.59 -13.05 17.13
CA ALA A 82 11.07 -13.51 15.85
C ALA A 82 12.13 -14.60 16.05
N SER A 83 12.21 -15.51 15.08
CA SER A 83 13.14 -16.63 15.14
C SER A 83 13.71 -16.95 13.77
N GLY A 84 14.87 -17.58 13.76
CA GLY A 84 15.53 -18.08 12.57
C GLY A 84 16.55 -19.14 12.92
N SER A 85 16.94 -19.93 11.92
CA SER A 85 17.92 -20.98 12.07
C SER A 85 18.87 -20.97 10.88
N VAL A 86 20.11 -21.37 11.11
CA VAL A 86 21.14 -21.46 10.06
C VAL A 86 21.95 -22.73 10.22
N SER A 87 22.28 -23.40 9.11
CA SER A 87 23.20 -24.53 9.10
C SER A 87 24.63 -24.02 9.20
N ILE A 88 25.40 -24.55 10.15
CA ILE A 88 26.77 -24.12 10.44
C ILE A 88 27.76 -25.29 10.45
N PRO A 89 28.95 -25.16 9.87
CA PRO A 89 30.04 -26.12 10.05
C PRO A 89 30.65 -26.03 11.47
N CYS A 90 31.07 -27.15 12.03
CA CYS A 90 31.67 -27.21 13.37
C CYS A 90 33.13 -27.70 13.35
N GLN A 91 34.04 -26.80 12.93
CA GLN A 91 35.44 -27.13 12.66
C GLN A 91 36.42 -26.81 13.81
N GLY A 92 35.92 -26.29 14.94
CA GLY A 92 36.77 -25.89 16.07
C GLY A 92 37.61 -24.62 15.83
N VAL A 93 37.31 -23.86 14.77
CA VAL A 93 37.90 -22.55 14.49
C VAL A 93 36.85 -21.46 14.59
N LEU A 94 37.29 -20.21 14.82
CA LEU A 94 36.40 -19.06 14.83
C LEU A 94 35.89 -18.77 13.42
N GLU A 95 34.60 -18.99 13.21
CA GLU A 95 33.92 -18.66 11.97
C GLU A 95 33.45 -17.20 12.01
N LEU A 96 33.81 -16.43 10.98
CA LEU A 96 33.53 -15.00 10.89
C LEU A 96 32.14 -14.76 10.27
N GLY A 97 31.34 -13.92 10.94
CA GLY A 97 30.22 -13.20 10.33
C GLY A 97 29.12 -14.05 9.70
N THR A 98 28.51 -14.97 10.45
CA THR A 98 27.28 -15.66 10.02
C THR A 98 26.06 -14.80 10.30
N GLN A 99 25.22 -14.59 9.28
CA GLN A 99 23.98 -13.84 9.40
C GLN A 99 22.79 -14.78 9.56
N VAL A 100 21.95 -14.52 10.56
CA VAL A 100 20.69 -15.25 10.77
C VAL A 100 19.52 -14.30 10.53
N GLN A 101 18.64 -14.69 9.62
CA GLN A 101 17.39 -13.98 9.35
C GLN A 101 16.33 -14.40 10.37
N LEU A 102 15.88 -13.47 11.21
CA LEU A 102 14.82 -13.68 12.19
C LEU A 102 13.51 -13.16 11.60
N ARG A 103 12.55 -14.06 11.39
CA ARG A 103 11.26 -13.72 10.80
C ARG A 103 10.18 -13.69 11.87
N VAL A 104 9.33 -12.67 11.80
CA VAL A 104 8.09 -12.60 12.57
C VAL A 104 7.11 -13.62 11.97
N PRO A 105 6.38 -14.41 12.79
CA PRO A 105 5.35 -15.31 12.29
C PRO A 105 4.27 -14.56 11.48
N GLU A 106 3.78 -15.15 10.38
CA GLU A 106 2.89 -14.48 9.40
C GLU A 106 1.62 -13.84 10.00
N LYS A 107 1.14 -14.35 11.14
CA LYS A 107 -0.07 -13.86 11.83
C LYS A 107 0.23 -13.05 13.09
N ALA A 108 1.50 -12.86 13.44
CA ALA A 108 1.89 -12.07 14.59
C ALA A 108 1.94 -10.57 14.24
N PRO A 109 1.79 -9.69 15.23
CA PRO A 109 2.05 -8.26 15.04
C PRO A 109 3.48 -8.03 14.55
N GLN A 110 3.66 -7.04 13.68
CA GLN A 110 4.97 -6.60 13.19
C GLN A 110 5.80 -5.94 14.29
N PHE A 111 7.11 -5.86 14.11
CA PHE A 111 8.01 -5.15 15.03
C PHE A 111 7.55 -3.69 15.21
N PRO A 112 7.31 -3.26 16.45
CA PRO A 112 6.88 -1.90 16.69
C PRO A 112 8.04 -0.90 16.44
N PRO A 113 7.73 0.33 16.02
CA PRO A 113 8.72 1.40 15.88
C PRO A 113 9.28 1.83 17.25
N GLY A 114 10.54 2.29 17.30
CA GLY A 114 11.16 2.85 18.50
C GLY A 114 12.46 2.16 18.91
N THR A 115 13.01 2.52 20.06
CA THR A 115 14.25 1.93 20.58
C THR A 115 13.94 0.87 21.64
N TYR A 116 14.57 -0.30 21.51
CA TYR A 116 14.29 -1.46 22.36
C TYR A 116 15.58 -2.08 22.90
N ASP A 117 15.52 -2.53 24.15
CA ASP A 117 16.46 -3.51 24.67
C ASP A 117 15.95 -4.91 24.30
N VAL A 118 16.66 -5.55 23.36
CA VAL A 118 16.26 -6.82 22.75
C VAL A 118 17.08 -7.94 23.37
N ALA A 119 16.38 -8.90 23.99
CA ALA A 119 17.00 -10.16 24.39
C ALA A 119 17.18 -11.06 23.17
N VAL A 120 18.44 -11.32 22.82
CA VAL A 120 18.84 -12.29 21.79
C VAL A 120 19.27 -13.56 22.49
N HIS A 121 18.60 -14.66 22.16
CA HIS A 121 18.98 -16.00 22.57
C HIS A 121 19.45 -16.78 21.34
N ALA A 122 20.69 -17.25 21.33
CA ALA A 122 21.23 -18.13 20.31
C ALA A 122 21.70 -19.44 20.93
N SER A 123 21.48 -20.55 20.25
CA SER A 123 21.80 -21.90 20.75
C SER A 123 22.39 -22.77 19.66
N ILE A 124 23.54 -23.37 19.95
CA ILE A 124 24.10 -24.53 19.25
C ILE A 124 23.81 -25.75 20.15
N PRO A 125 22.97 -26.70 19.71
CA PRO A 125 22.52 -27.80 20.55
C PRO A 125 23.65 -28.55 21.25
N GLY A 126 23.58 -28.60 22.58
CA GLY A 126 24.53 -29.35 23.42
C GLY A 126 25.94 -28.77 23.51
N GLN A 127 26.23 -27.61 22.90
CA GLN A 127 27.59 -27.03 22.88
C GLN A 127 27.66 -25.62 23.45
N ALA A 128 26.84 -24.70 22.97
CA ALA A 128 26.94 -23.30 23.36
C ALA A 128 25.59 -22.60 23.32
N THR A 129 25.38 -21.71 24.27
CA THR A 129 24.24 -20.81 24.32
C THR A 129 24.72 -19.39 24.56
N LEU A 130 24.02 -18.42 23.98
CA LEU A 130 24.25 -17.00 24.19
C LEU A 130 22.93 -16.35 24.55
N ASP A 131 22.90 -15.68 25.70
CA ASP A 131 21.84 -14.79 26.13
C ASP A 131 22.42 -13.38 26.26
N ARG A 132 21.99 -12.47 25.38
CA ARG A 132 22.54 -11.11 25.32
C ARG A 132 21.45 -10.10 25.08
N VAL A 133 21.45 -9.03 25.87
CA VAL A 133 20.65 -7.83 25.60
C VAL A 133 21.44 -6.89 24.70
N VAL A 134 20.83 -6.50 23.58
CA VAL A 134 21.34 -5.49 22.64
C VAL A 134 20.34 -4.37 22.49
N ASN A 135 20.82 -3.13 22.36
CA ASN A 135 19.98 -1.99 22.05
C ASN A 135 19.77 -1.94 20.54
N VAL A 136 18.51 -1.92 20.12
CA VAL A 136 18.13 -1.94 18.70
C VAL A 136 17.15 -0.81 18.46
N GLU A 137 17.39 -0.05 17.40
CA GLU A 137 16.40 0.85 16.84
C GLU A 137 15.51 0.05 15.89
N GLY A 138 14.26 -0.14 16.29
CA GLY A 138 13.19 -0.63 15.42
C GLY A 138 12.94 0.33 14.27
N PRO A 139 12.29 -0.14 13.19
CA PRO A 139 12.08 0.66 12.01
C PRO A 139 11.33 1.93 12.42
N ALA A 140 11.91 3.10 12.13
CA ALA A 140 11.28 4.37 12.47
C ALA A 140 9.84 4.37 11.90
N PRO A 141 8.83 4.83 12.67
CA PRO A 141 7.49 4.91 12.14
C PRO A 141 7.53 5.90 10.98
N SER A 142 7.33 5.41 9.76
CA SER A 142 7.32 6.28 8.61
C SER A 142 6.01 7.06 8.62
N SER A 143 6.11 8.36 8.87
CA SER A 143 5.00 9.31 8.68
C SER A 143 4.63 9.49 7.21
N ALA A 144 5.44 8.97 6.28
CA ALA A 144 5.22 9.12 4.86
C ALA A 144 3.89 8.50 4.43
N VAL A 145 3.14 9.25 3.63
CA VAL A 145 1.90 8.80 3.00
C VAL A 145 2.10 8.79 1.49
N PHE A 146 1.80 7.65 0.87
CA PHE A 146 1.73 7.51 -0.58
C PHE A 146 0.28 7.50 -1.01
N LEU A 147 -0.01 8.29 -2.03
CA LEU A 147 -1.37 8.52 -2.52
C LEU A 147 -1.38 8.45 -4.04
N ASP A 148 -2.06 7.46 -4.59
CA ASP A 148 -2.36 7.38 -6.02
C ASP A 148 -3.81 7.77 -6.31
N SER A 149 -4.06 8.14 -7.56
CA SER A 149 -5.42 8.34 -8.04
C SER A 149 -5.50 8.01 -9.51
N PHE A 150 -6.65 7.53 -9.94
CA PHE A 150 -6.97 7.22 -11.33
C PHE A 150 -8.37 7.76 -11.65
N VAL A 151 -8.59 8.09 -12.92
CA VAL A 151 -9.88 8.60 -13.38
C VAL A 151 -10.33 7.82 -14.60
N SER A 152 -11.59 7.41 -14.60
CA SER A 152 -12.19 6.66 -15.70
C SER A 152 -13.65 7.08 -15.95
N PRO A 153 -14.06 7.31 -17.21
CA PRO A 153 -13.22 7.43 -18.41
C PRO A 153 -12.40 8.72 -18.39
N THR A 154 -11.25 8.75 -19.09
CA THR A 154 -10.45 9.96 -19.30
C THR A 154 -11.02 10.88 -20.39
N GLU A 155 -12.04 10.41 -21.12
CA GLU A 155 -12.74 11.19 -22.12
C GLU A 155 -14.25 10.97 -22.02
N VAL A 156 -15.02 12.05 -21.87
CA VAL A 156 -16.47 11.96 -21.70
C VAL A 156 -17.21 13.15 -22.33
N ALA A 157 -18.49 12.95 -22.68
CA ALA A 157 -19.35 14.07 -23.03
C ALA A 157 -19.69 14.94 -21.79
N LYS A 158 -19.92 16.24 -22.01
CA LYS A 158 -20.24 17.21 -20.96
C LYS A 158 -21.43 16.77 -20.11
N GLY A 159 -21.22 16.78 -18.80
CA GLY A 159 -22.19 16.43 -17.77
C GLY A 159 -22.31 14.94 -17.46
N ARG A 160 -21.54 14.08 -18.14
CA ARG A 160 -21.43 12.65 -17.82
C ARG A 160 -20.60 12.45 -16.55
N LYS A 161 -20.86 11.33 -15.87
CA LYS A 161 -20.11 10.95 -14.67
C LYS A 161 -18.77 10.35 -15.07
N ILE A 162 -17.75 10.68 -14.29
CA ILE A 162 -16.46 9.99 -14.23
C ILE A 162 -16.34 9.38 -12.83
N THR A 163 -15.61 8.29 -12.73
CA THR A 163 -15.20 7.65 -11.47
C THR A 163 -13.76 8.04 -11.20
N ILE A 164 -13.49 8.47 -9.97
CA ILE A 164 -12.15 8.67 -9.43
C ILE A 164 -11.93 7.56 -8.43
N THR A 165 -10.87 6.80 -8.63
CA THR A 165 -10.36 5.83 -7.67
C THR A 165 -9.01 6.28 -7.13
N GLY A 166 -8.56 5.70 -6.04
CA GLY A 166 -7.21 5.89 -5.52
C GLY A 166 -6.93 4.94 -4.36
N ASN A 167 -5.65 4.76 -4.05
CA ASN A 167 -5.20 4.01 -2.88
C ASN A 167 -4.31 4.89 -2.03
N VAL A 168 -4.42 4.70 -0.72
CA VAL A 168 -3.59 5.35 0.28
C VAL A 168 -2.83 4.28 1.05
N ARG A 169 -1.53 4.49 1.25
CA ARG A 169 -0.66 3.61 2.04
C ARG A 169 0.36 4.44 2.82
N THR A 170 0.80 3.94 3.96
CA THR A 170 1.89 4.56 4.74
C THR A 170 3.25 3.99 4.31
N GLY A 171 4.36 4.54 4.80
CA GLY A 171 5.70 4.01 4.54
C GLY A 171 5.96 2.61 5.11
N GLY A 172 5.13 2.14 6.05
CA GLY A 172 5.09 0.73 6.46
C GLY A 172 4.29 -0.18 5.52
N PHE A 173 3.83 0.35 4.38
CA PHE A 173 2.93 -0.32 3.42
C PHE A 173 1.56 -0.72 4.00
N GLU A 174 1.22 -0.23 5.19
CA GLU A 174 -0.08 -0.41 5.80
C GLU A 174 -1.12 0.54 5.19
N ALA A 175 -2.38 0.09 5.16
CA ALA A 175 -3.50 0.91 4.73
C ALA A 175 -4.01 1.77 5.90
N PRO A 176 -3.91 3.11 5.84
CA PRO A 176 -4.50 3.96 6.85
C PRO A 176 -6.02 4.04 6.67
N THR A 177 -6.76 3.72 7.72
CA THR A 177 -8.22 3.65 7.67
C THR A 177 -8.87 5.04 7.79
N ALA A 178 -9.97 5.26 7.04
CA ALA A 178 -10.86 6.41 7.19
C ALA A 178 -10.22 7.81 7.05
N LEU A 179 -9.09 7.94 6.35
CA LEU A 179 -8.43 9.23 6.12
C LEU A 179 -9.35 10.17 5.35
N LYS A 180 -9.40 11.44 5.75
CA LYS A 180 -10.15 12.48 5.05
C LYS A 180 -9.28 13.10 3.95
N LEU A 181 -9.65 12.89 2.69
CA LEU A 181 -8.96 13.47 1.53
C LEU A 181 -9.83 14.53 0.85
N ALA A 182 -9.20 15.52 0.23
CA ALA A 182 -9.84 16.43 -0.70
C ALA A 182 -9.72 15.87 -2.13
N LEU A 183 -10.86 15.73 -2.82
CA LEU A 183 -10.86 15.64 -4.27
C LEU A 183 -10.76 17.06 -4.82
N GLU A 184 -9.68 17.34 -5.55
CA GLU A 184 -9.41 18.63 -6.16
C GLU A 184 -9.52 18.55 -7.68
N PHE A 185 -9.92 19.67 -8.29
CA PHE A 185 -10.03 19.82 -9.73
C PHE A 185 -9.41 21.14 -10.17
N ARG A 186 -8.67 21.11 -11.28
CA ARG A 186 -8.16 22.29 -11.97
C ARG A 186 -8.66 22.28 -13.40
N PRO A 187 -9.57 23.20 -13.79
CA PRO A 187 -9.96 23.33 -15.19
C PRO A 187 -8.77 23.79 -16.05
N ASP A 188 -8.83 23.53 -17.36
CA ASP A 188 -7.80 24.00 -18.29
C ASP A 188 -7.64 25.52 -18.22
N GLY A 189 -6.39 25.97 -18.02
CA GLY A 189 -6.05 27.39 -17.80
C GLY A 189 -6.44 27.97 -16.44
N GLY A 190 -7.00 27.17 -15.52
CA GLY A 190 -7.42 27.61 -14.19
C GLY A 190 -6.52 27.17 -13.04
N ALA A 191 -6.97 27.45 -11.82
CA ALA A 191 -6.31 27.05 -10.58
C ALA A 191 -6.95 25.79 -9.96
N TRP A 192 -6.22 25.11 -9.08
CA TRP A 192 -6.74 24.00 -8.29
C TRP A 192 -7.82 24.49 -7.31
N GLY A 193 -8.94 23.79 -7.25
CA GLY A 193 -10.00 24.01 -6.28
C GLY A 193 -10.51 22.70 -5.71
N LYS A 194 -10.93 22.71 -4.44
CA LYS A 194 -11.55 21.55 -3.79
C LYS A 194 -12.97 21.34 -4.32
N LEU A 195 -13.25 20.15 -4.84
CA LEU A 195 -14.61 19.76 -5.23
C LEU A 195 -15.40 19.22 -4.04
N LYS A 196 -14.81 18.30 -3.28
CA LYS A 196 -15.42 17.70 -2.10
C LYS A 196 -14.40 16.95 -1.25
N THR A 197 -14.82 16.54 -0.06
CA THR A 197 -14.07 15.59 0.77
C THR A 197 -14.52 14.16 0.47
N VAL A 198 -13.57 13.24 0.45
CA VAL A 198 -13.77 11.78 0.35
C VAL A 198 -13.02 11.09 1.50
N ARG A 199 -13.34 9.84 1.76
CA ARG A 199 -12.65 9.02 2.77
C ARG A 199 -12.08 7.76 2.16
N SER A 200 -10.93 7.31 2.65
CA SER A 200 -10.47 5.94 2.40
C SER A 200 -11.33 4.96 3.21
N ASP A 201 -11.50 3.74 2.70
CA ASP A 201 -12.06 2.62 3.45
C ASP A 201 -11.00 1.96 4.35
N ALA A 202 -11.32 0.79 4.91
CA ALA A 202 -10.42 0.04 5.78
C ALA A 202 -9.18 -0.51 5.05
N ASP A 203 -9.27 -0.69 3.73
CA ASP A 203 -8.17 -1.17 2.88
C ASP A 203 -7.41 0.01 2.24
N GLY A 204 -7.66 1.25 2.66
CA GLY A 204 -7.02 2.42 2.11
C GLY A 204 -7.54 2.83 0.72
N ARG A 205 -8.62 2.21 0.23
CA ARG A 205 -9.19 2.53 -1.09
C ARG A 205 -10.12 3.71 -1.03
N VAL A 206 -10.11 4.51 -2.09
CA VAL A 206 -10.99 5.66 -2.29
C VAL A 206 -11.74 5.44 -3.59
N GLU A 207 -13.07 5.51 -3.57
CA GLU A 207 -13.90 5.59 -4.79
C GLU A 207 -14.89 6.74 -4.69
N THR A 208 -15.00 7.53 -5.76
CA THR A 208 -16.01 8.57 -5.86
C THR A 208 -16.41 8.86 -7.29
N LYS A 209 -17.65 9.29 -7.52
CA LYS A 209 -18.13 9.76 -8.82
C LYS A 209 -18.40 11.26 -8.80
N VAL A 210 -18.03 11.94 -9.89
CA VAL A 210 -18.34 13.37 -10.14
C VAL A 210 -18.79 13.57 -11.57
N ARG A 211 -19.48 14.68 -11.86
CA ARG A 211 -19.86 15.03 -13.23
C ARG A 211 -18.77 15.89 -13.86
N ALA A 212 -18.24 15.47 -15.00
CA ALA A 212 -17.26 16.24 -15.76
C ALA A 212 -17.98 17.33 -16.57
N ARG A 213 -17.73 18.61 -16.24
CA ARG A 213 -18.40 19.76 -16.87
C ARG A 213 -17.52 20.51 -17.87
N THR A 214 -16.22 20.48 -17.63
CA THR A 214 -15.18 21.09 -18.46
C THR A 214 -13.93 20.22 -18.36
N SER A 215 -13.07 20.31 -19.36
CA SER A 215 -11.78 19.63 -19.36
C SER A 215 -10.88 20.17 -18.26
N GLY A 216 -10.02 19.30 -17.73
CA GLY A 216 -9.09 19.66 -16.67
C GLY A 216 -8.51 18.45 -15.94
N ASN A 217 -7.77 18.73 -14.88
CA ASN A 217 -7.06 17.72 -14.10
C ASN A 217 -7.75 17.48 -12.75
N PHE A 218 -7.82 16.22 -12.33
CA PHE A 218 -8.29 15.80 -11.01
C PHE A 218 -7.13 15.25 -10.18
N ARG A 219 -7.15 15.47 -8.87
CA ARG A 219 -6.21 14.82 -7.93
C ARG A 219 -6.85 14.62 -6.56
N LEU A 220 -6.30 13.68 -5.79
CA LEU A 220 -6.57 13.54 -4.37
C LEU A 220 -5.48 14.26 -3.57
N ARG A 221 -5.87 14.92 -2.48
CA ARG A 221 -4.96 15.55 -1.52
C ARG A 221 -5.31 15.15 -0.10
N PHE A 222 -4.36 14.57 0.59
CA PHE A 222 -4.38 14.40 2.03
C PHE A 222 -3.62 15.56 2.68
N ALA A 223 -4.25 16.22 3.65
CA ALA A 223 -3.67 17.42 4.27
C ALA A 223 -2.64 17.09 5.37
N GLY A 224 -2.40 15.81 5.66
CA GLY A 224 -1.63 15.38 6.82
C GLY A 224 -2.51 15.22 8.06
N SER A 225 -1.89 14.69 9.11
CA SER A 225 -2.44 14.61 10.47
C SER A 225 -1.32 14.84 11.49
N ALA A 226 -1.60 14.65 12.78
CA ALA A 226 -0.57 14.75 13.82
C ALA A 226 0.56 13.72 13.66
N THR A 227 0.31 12.59 12.99
CA THR A 227 1.24 11.46 12.88
C THR A 227 1.54 11.04 11.45
N LEU A 228 0.93 11.70 10.45
CA LEU A 228 1.06 11.35 9.05
C LEU A 228 1.32 12.60 8.21
N ASP A 229 2.28 12.50 7.31
CA ASP A 229 2.66 13.58 6.41
C ASP A 229 1.56 13.86 5.37
N PRO A 230 1.45 15.10 4.90
CA PRO A 230 0.57 15.43 3.78
C PRO A 230 1.03 14.72 2.51
N ALA A 231 0.06 14.31 1.68
CA ALA A 231 0.32 13.67 0.41
C ALA A 231 -0.61 14.19 -0.68
N THR A 232 -0.12 14.24 -1.92
CA THR A 232 -0.89 14.67 -3.09
C THR A 232 -0.67 13.68 -4.22
N SER A 233 -1.75 13.19 -4.82
CA SER A 233 -1.65 12.28 -5.96
C SER A 233 -1.19 13.00 -7.23
N TYR A 234 -0.74 12.20 -8.20
CA TYR A 234 -0.56 12.70 -9.56
C TYR A 234 -1.89 13.23 -10.14
N PRO A 235 -1.82 14.30 -10.96
CA PRO A 235 -2.98 14.83 -11.65
C PRO A 235 -3.42 13.90 -12.79
N ASN A 236 -4.71 13.67 -12.90
CA ASN A 236 -5.34 12.88 -13.95
C ASN A 236 -6.18 13.79 -14.86
N TYR A 237 -5.81 13.88 -16.14
CA TYR A 237 -6.53 14.69 -17.11
C TYR A 237 -7.82 14.01 -17.58
N VAL A 238 -8.88 14.79 -17.69
CA VAL A 238 -10.14 14.39 -18.33
C VAL A 238 -10.48 15.38 -19.44
N LEU A 239 -10.62 14.85 -20.65
CA LEU A 239 -11.16 15.59 -21.79
C LEU A 239 -12.69 15.57 -21.76
N VAL A 240 -13.31 16.75 -21.73
CA VAL A 240 -14.77 16.87 -21.81
C VAL A 240 -15.19 17.34 -23.20
N ARG A 241 -15.80 16.44 -23.97
CA ARG A 241 -16.41 16.78 -25.25
C ARG A 241 -17.74 17.51 -25.05
N PRO A 242 -18.08 18.52 -25.88
CA PRO A 242 -19.41 19.09 -25.89
C PRO A 242 -20.48 18.00 -26.05
N LYS A 243 -21.61 18.13 -25.36
CA LYS A 243 -22.73 17.18 -25.54
C LYS A 243 -23.28 17.35 -26.97
N PRO A 244 -23.43 16.26 -27.75
CA PRO A 244 -23.98 16.34 -29.09
C PRO A 244 -25.40 16.89 -29.08
N LYS A 245 -25.62 17.98 -29.83
CA LYS A 245 -26.89 18.70 -29.91
C LYS A 245 -27.41 18.66 -31.34
N LYS A 246 -28.71 18.38 -31.50
CA LYS A 246 -29.42 18.54 -32.78
C LYS A 246 -29.85 20.00 -32.93
N TYR A 247 -29.61 20.57 -34.09
CA TYR A 247 -29.99 21.93 -34.45
C TYR A 247 -31.14 21.90 -35.46
N LYS A 248 -31.98 22.93 -35.40
CA LYS A 248 -33.12 23.06 -36.31
C LYS A 248 -32.71 23.50 -37.71
N SER A 249 -31.63 24.28 -37.82
CA SER A 249 -31.13 24.87 -39.06
C SER A 249 -29.64 25.21 -38.93
N CYS A 250 -28.99 25.48 -40.08
CA CYS A 250 -27.60 25.93 -40.11
C CYS A 250 -27.38 27.26 -39.39
N THR A 251 -28.36 28.17 -39.42
CA THR A 251 -28.30 29.40 -38.62
C THR A 251 -28.18 29.12 -37.12
N ALA A 252 -28.88 28.10 -36.61
CA ALA A 252 -28.82 27.74 -35.19
C ALA A 252 -27.53 26.99 -34.84
N LEU A 253 -27.01 26.17 -35.76
CA LEU A 253 -25.76 25.44 -35.61
C LEU A 253 -24.56 26.41 -35.61
N ASN A 254 -24.54 27.35 -36.55
CA ASN A 254 -23.41 28.27 -36.74
C ASN A 254 -23.28 29.34 -35.65
N LYS A 255 -24.32 29.52 -34.82
CA LYS A 255 -24.21 30.27 -33.56
C LYS A 255 -23.30 29.60 -32.52
N VAL A 256 -23.09 28.28 -32.62
CA VAL A 256 -22.25 27.51 -31.70
C VAL A 256 -20.95 27.06 -32.38
N TYR A 257 -21.03 26.64 -33.64
CA TYR A 257 -19.89 26.20 -34.44
C TYR A 257 -19.74 27.13 -35.65
N LYS A 258 -18.96 28.20 -35.49
CA LYS A 258 -18.88 29.32 -36.45
C LYS A 258 -18.76 28.89 -37.92
N HIS A 259 -17.99 27.83 -38.17
CA HIS A 259 -17.69 27.28 -39.51
C HIS A 259 -18.29 25.88 -39.74
N GLY A 260 -19.30 25.49 -38.98
CA GLY A 260 -19.93 24.17 -39.10
C GLY A 260 -19.25 23.06 -38.28
N VAL A 261 -19.76 21.84 -38.44
CA VAL A 261 -19.31 20.64 -37.70
C VAL A 261 -19.13 19.47 -38.65
N GLY A 262 -18.03 18.74 -38.52
CA GLY A 262 -17.70 17.61 -39.42
C GLY A 262 -17.30 16.33 -38.70
N ARG A 263 -17.32 15.22 -39.45
CA ARG A 263 -16.83 13.91 -38.99
C ARG A 263 -15.31 13.89 -38.89
N SER A 264 -14.78 12.98 -38.09
CA SER A 264 -13.35 12.64 -38.16
C SER A 264 -13.02 12.04 -39.53
N GLY A 265 -11.93 12.50 -40.16
CA GLY A 265 -11.55 12.10 -41.52
C GLY A 265 -12.36 12.73 -42.66
N ALA A 266 -13.36 13.58 -42.37
CA ALA A 266 -14.05 14.33 -43.43
C ALA A 266 -13.07 15.23 -44.19
N THR A 267 -13.20 15.21 -45.52
CA THR A 267 -12.48 16.04 -46.48
C THR A 267 -13.54 16.85 -47.21
N GLU A 268 -13.54 18.14 -46.94
CA GLU A 268 -14.42 19.10 -47.59
C GLU A 268 -14.06 19.20 -49.08
N VAL A 269 -15.09 19.23 -49.94
CA VAL A 269 -14.94 19.20 -51.41
C VAL A 269 -15.72 20.30 -52.13
N GLY A 270 -16.47 21.13 -51.41
CA GLY A 270 -17.38 22.15 -51.94
C GLY A 270 -16.87 23.60 -51.85
N LEU A 271 -17.00 24.21 -50.67
CA LEU A 271 -16.76 25.63 -50.36
C LEU A 271 -15.31 26.03 -50.01
N GLY A 272 -14.37 25.09 -49.87
CA GLY A 272 -12.97 25.37 -49.54
C GLY A 272 -12.73 25.84 -48.10
N VAL A 273 -13.71 25.64 -47.20
CA VAL A 273 -13.55 25.94 -45.78
C VAL A 273 -12.50 24.98 -45.21
N LYS A 274 -11.73 25.35 -44.18
CA LYS A 274 -10.80 24.42 -43.51
C LYS A 274 -10.93 24.42 -41.99
N SER A 275 -11.81 25.25 -41.45
CA SER A 275 -11.85 25.62 -40.03
C SER A 275 -13.12 25.17 -39.30
N TRP A 276 -13.77 24.07 -39.73
CA TRP A 276 -14.92 23.50 -39.03
C TRP A 276 -14.52 22.73 -37.75
N THR A 277 -15.48 22.58 -36.84
CA THR A 277 -15.24 21.84 -35.60
C THR A 277 -15.42 20.34 -35.84
N ARG A 278 -14.38 19.53 -35.59
CA ARG A 278 -14.42 18.07 -35.81
C ARG A 278 -15.07 17.34 -34.61
N ILE A 279 -16.37 17.08 -34.68
CA ILE A 279 -17.14 16.38 -33.63
C ILE A 279 -18.14 15.43 -34.31
N THR A 280 -17.69 14.22 -34.68
CA THR A 280 -18.51 13.19 -35.36
C THR A 280 -19.89 12.98 -34.72
N PRO A 281 -20.03 12.82 -33.38
CA PRO A 281 -21.35 12.58 -32.79
C PRO A 281 -22.31 13.79 -32.92
N THR A 282 -21.78 15.00 -33.01
CA THR A 282 -22.59 16.20 -33.28
C THR A 282 -22.95 16.27 -34.76
N TYR A 283 -22.02 15.98 -35.67
CA TYR A 283 -22.31 15.87 -37.10
C TYR A 283 -23.42 14.84 -37.35
N ASP A 284 -23.33 13.61 -36.79
CA ASP A 284 -24.30 12.55 -37.08
C ASP A 284 -25.75 12.92 -36.69
N LYS A 285 -25.92 13.76 -35.67
CA LYS A 285 -27.24 14.30 -35.28
C LYS A 285 -27.76 15.39 -36.20
N ASN A 286 -26.88 16.00 -36.98
CA ASN A 286 -27.13 17.14 -37.86
C ASN A 286 -26.80 16.85 -39.33
N SER A 287 -26.54 15.60 -39.71
CA SER A 287 -26.18 15.19 -41.08
C SER A 287 -27.23 15.58 -42.11
N LYS A 288 -28.49 15.76 -41.70
CA LYS A 288 -29.54 16.33 -42.56
C LYS A 288 -29.30 17.79 -42.98
N LEU A 289 -28.33 18.46 -42.38
CA LEU A 289 -27.94 19.83 -42.67
C LEU A 289 -26.64 19.92 -43.49
N ASP A 290 -26.06 18.76 -43.82
CA ASP A 290 -24.98 18.59 -44.79
C ASP A 290 -25.65 18.35 -46.16
N LEU A 291 -25.61 19.35 -47.04
CA LEU A 291 -26.39 19.38 -48.27
C LEU A 291 -25.69 18.62 -49.42
N ASP A 292 -24.36 18.73 -49.45
CA ASP A 292 -23.44 18.13 -50.42
C ASP A 292 -22.88 16.77 -49.98
N LYS A 293 -23.11 16.38 -48.72
CA LYS A 293 -22.82 15.05 -48.15
C LYS A 293 -21.34 14.72 -48.13
N ASP A 294 -20.50 15.72 -47.92
CA ASP A 294 -19.04 15.55 -47.84
C ASP A 294 -18.54 15.19 -46.42
N GLY A 295 -19.45 15.10 -45.46
CA GLY A 295 -19.10 14.80 -44.07
C GLY A 295 -18.92 16.05 -43.20
N VAL A 296 -19.28 17.23 -43.70
CA VAL A 296 -19.31 18.50 -42.96
C VAL A 296 -20.67 19.18 -43.10
N ALA A 297 -21.31 19.48 -41.96
CA ALA A 297 -22.63 20.10 -41.94
C ALA A 297 -22.55 21.61 -41.72
N CYS A 298 -23.37 22.36 -42.48
CA CYS A 298 -23.56 23.81 -42.34
C CYS A 298 -22.28 24.64 -42.49
N GLU A 299 -21.43 24.23 -43.41
CA GLU A 299 -20.20 24.93 -43.76
C GLU A 299 -20.44 26.41 -44.04
N LYS A 300 -19.50 27.25 -43.58
CA LYS A 300 -19.56 28.69 -43.82
C LYS A 300 -18.16 29.29 -43.84
N VAL A 301 -17.86 30.00 -44.93
CA VAL A 301 -16.68 30.87 -45.08
C VAL A 301 -16.74 32.02 -44.08
#